data_AF-A0A2J9IQR5-F1
#
_entry.id   AF-A0A2J9IQR5-F1
#
_cell.length_a   1.000
_cell.length_b   1.000
_cell.length_c   1.000
_cell.angle_alpha   90.00
_cell.angle_beta   90.00
_cell.angle_gamma   90.00
#
_symmetry.space_group_name_H-M   'P 1'
#
loop_
_entity.id
_entity.type
_entity.pdbx_description
1 polymer ?
#
loop_
_entity_poly.entity_id
_entity_poly.type
_entity_poly.pdbx_seq_one_letter_code
_entity_poly.pdbx_strand_id
1 'polypeptide(L)'
;MGDLSMRRVAGVLGVQASALYWHVPNKQTLLARVADRIVADVERTVRAHRLEDLEELTSAAEAVLLRHRDGADVVLSSLALGLGGSALHRMFVETAPDPGSGERALAGMLGAAALRQQREQAAALGVELGPDCQAHARRGRSDQAERAAPG
;
A
#
# COMPACT_ATOMS: atom_id res chain seq x y z
N MET A 1 -1.61 -7.21 -10.49
CA MET A 1 -0.16 -7.25 -10.80
C MET A 1 0.30 -7.86 -12.16
N GLY A 2 -0.58 -8.44 -13.01
CA GLY A 2 -0.15 -9.13 -14.24
C GLY A 2 0.25 -8.23 -15.43
N ASP A 3 -0.07 -6.94 -15.37
CA ASP A 3 -0.05 -6.06 -16.55
C ASP A 3 1.22 -5.16 -16.65
N LEU A 4 2.15 -5.27 -15.69
CA LEU A 4 3.36 -4.44 -15.64
C LEU A 4 4.59 -5.25 -16.08
N SER A 5 5.18 -4.87 -17.21
CA SER A 5 6.41 -5.47 -17.75
C SER A 5 7.45 -4.39 -18.06
N MET A 6 8.73 -4.75 -18.04
CA MET A 6 9.83 -3.81 -18.38
C MET A 6 9.63 -3.19 -19.78
N ARG A 7 9.12 -3.97 -20.74
CA ARG A 7 8.79 -3.48 -22.09
C ARG A 7 7.68 -2.44 -22.07
N ARG A 8 6.62 -2.66 -21.28
CA ARG A 8 5.51 -1.71 -21.17
C ARG A 8 5.94 -0.42 -20.49
N VAL A 9 6.74 -0.52 -19.43
CA VAL A 9 7.34 0.65 -18.74
C VAL A 9 8.18 1.46 -19.72
N ALA A 10 9.04 0.79 -20.50
CA ALA A 10 9.86 1.44 -21.52
C ALA A 10 9.01 2.14 -22.59
N GLY A 11 7.93 1.49 -23.04
CA GLY A 11 6.99 2.05 -23.98
C GLY A 11 6.29 3.32 -23.48
N VAL A 12 5.85 3.34 -22.21
CA VAL A 12 5.26 4.55 -21.59
C VAL A 12 6.28 5.69 -21.47
N LEU A 13 7.55 5.35 -21.22
CA LEU A 13 8.64 6.32 -21.10
C LEU A 13 9.24 6.74 -22.46
N GLY A 14 8.77 6.18 -23.57
CA GLY A 14 9.29 6.48 -24.91
C GLY A 14 10.75 6.02 -25.14
N VAL A 15 11.25 5.08 -24.34
CA VAL A 15 12.63 4.57 -24.43
C VAL A 15 12.66 3.09 -24.82
N GLN A 16 13.83 2.62 -25.25
CA GLN A 16 14.06 1.18 -25.44
C GLN A 16 14.15 0.46 -24.09
N ALA A 17 13.65 -0.78 -24.00
CA ALA A 17 13.69 -1.56 -22.77
C ALA A 17 15.13 -1.78 -22.26
N SER A 18 16.11 -1.90 -23.17
CA SER A 18 17.53 -1.98 -22.84
C SER A 18 18.03 -0.75 -22.06
N ALA A 19 17.48 0.44 -22.30
CA ALA A 19 17.85 1.66 -21.58
C ALA A 19 17.46 1.59 -20.10
N LEU A 20 16.35 0.93 -19.76
CA LEU A 20 15.93 0.79 -18.37
C LEU A 20 16.89 -0.05 -17.54
N TYR A 21 17.51 -1.08 -18.15
CA TYR A 21 18.43 -1.97 -17.45
C TYR A 21 19.71 -1.27 -16.95
N TRP A 22 20.08 -0.12 -17.54
CA TRP A 22 21.15 0.72 -17.02
C TRP A 22 20.83 1.37 -15.67
N HIS A 23 19.54 1.58 -15.37
CA HIS A 23 19.09 2.26 -14.15
C HIS A 23 18.49 1.30 -13.11
N VAL A 24 17.83 0.24 -13.58
CA VAL A 24 17.15 -0.78 -12.77
C VAL A 24 17.37 -2.16 -13.38
N PRO A 25 18.13 -3.05 -12.71
CA PRO A 25 18.59 -4.30 -13.31
C PRO A 25 17.49 -5.32 -13.58
N ASN A 26 16.34 -5.20 -12.92
CA ASN A 26 15.20 -6.10 -13.10
C ASN A 26 13.88 -5.42 -12.67
N LYS A 27 12.77 -6.12 -12.95
CA LYS A 27 11.42 -5.66 -12.60
C LYS A 27 11.23 -5.52 -11.09
N GLN A 28 11.84 -6.40 -10.29
CA GLN A 28 11.69 -6.39 -8.84
C GLN A 28 12.32 -5.15 -8.22
N THR A 29 13.52 -4.75 -8.65
CA THR A 29 14.16 -3.50 -8.23
C THR A 29 13.36 -2.27 -8.67
N LEU A 30 12.76 -2.30 -9.86
CA LEU A 30 11.86 -1.23 -10.29
C LEU A 30 10.64 -1.12 -9.36
N LEU A 31 9.97 -2.24 -9.08
CA LEU A 31 8.79 -2.29 -8.20
C LEU A 31 9.14 -1.86 -6.77
N ALA A 32 10.32 -2.22 -6.27
CA ALA A 32 10.80 -1.77 -4.98
C ALA A 32 10.94 -0.24 -4.91
N ARG A 33 11.50 0.39 -5.94
CA ARG A 33 11.55 1.87 -6.02
C ARG A 33 10.17 2.51 -6.09
N VAL A 34 9.21 1.85 -6.75
CA VAL A 34 7.81 2.29 -6.74
C VAL A 34 7.20 2.16 -5.34
N ALA A 35 7.46 1.06 -4.64
CA ALA A 35 7.03 0.88 -3.26
C ALA A 35 7.59 1.98 -2.35
N ASP A 36 8.89 2.27 -2.44
CA ASP A 36 9.52 3.36 -1.66
C ASP A 36 8.90 4.72 -1.97
N ARG A 37 8.54 4.97 -3.24
CA ARG A 37 7.85 6.20 -3.62
C ARG A 37 6.46 6.31 -2.99
N ILE A 38 5.69 5.21 -2.97
CA ILE A 38 4.37 5.16 -2.33
C ILE A 38 4.52 5.38 -0.81
N VAL A 39 5.50 4.72 -0.19
CA VAL A 39 5.78 4.87 1.25
C VAL A 39 6.20 6.29 1.60
N ALA A 40 6.95 6.98 0.74
CA ALA A 40 7.29 8.39 0.93
C ALA A 40 6.05 9.33 0.93
N ASP A 41 4.95 8.93 0.29
CA ASP A 41 3.68 9.67 0.39
C ASP A 41 2.98 9.41 1.75
N VAL A 42 3.13 8.21 2.32
CA VAL A 42 2.68 7.90 3.70
C VAL A 42 3.45 8.76 4.70
N GLU A 43 4.78 8.77 4.63
CA GLU A 43 5.64 9.58 5.50
C GLU A 43 5.25 11.07 5.46
N ARG A 44 4.99 11.58 4.25
CA ARG A 44 4.56 12.98 4.07
C ARG A 44 3.22 13.26 4.73
N THR A 45 2.28 12.33 4.61
CA THR A 45 0.94 12.44 5.21
C THR A 45 1.04 12.42 6.73
N VAL A 46 1.76 11.45 7.29
CA VAL A 46 1.98 11.32 8.74
C VAL A 46 2.64 12.57 9.30
N ARG A 47 3.67 13.11 8.63
CA ARG A 47 4.33 14.34 9.05
C ARG A 47 3.42 15.57 8.97
N ALA A 48 2.66 15.71 7.88
CA ALA A 48 1.79 16.87 7.67
C ALA A 48 0.67 16.95 8.71
N HIS A 49 0.14 15.80 9.12
CA HIS A 49 -0.94 15.72 10.10
C HIS A 49 -0.46 15.46 11.54
N ARG A 50 0.86 15.28 11.74
CA ARG A 50 1.46 14.97 13.03
C ARG A 50 0.82 13.76 13.71
N LEU A 51 0.61 12.70 12.93
CA LEU A 51 0.01 11.48 13.45
C LEU A 51 0.98 10.80 14.39
N GLU A 52 0.54 10.56 15.63
CA GLU A 52 1.38 10.07 16.72
C GLU A 52 0.91 8.71 17.25
N ASP A 53 -0.33 8.29 16.93
CA ASP A 53 -0.84 6.98 17.31
C ASP A 53 -0.93 5.99 16.14
N LEU A 54 -0.98 4.71 16.50
CA LEU A 54 -0.93 3.60 15.56
C LEU A 54 -2.20 3.49 14.71
N GLU A 55 -3.35 3.93 15.22
CA GLU A 55 -4.64 3.85 14.53
C GLU A 55 -4.71 4.92 13.42
N GLU A 56 -4.29 6.13 13.73
CA GLU A 56 -4.12 7.23 12.78
C GLU A 56 -3.11 6.87 11.68
N LEU A 57 -1.94 6.34 12.06
CA LEU A 57 -0.94 5.85 11.12
C LEU A 57 -1.51 4.77 10.20
N THR A 58 -2.22 3.78 10.76
CA THR A 58 -2.85 2.70 10.01
C THR A 58 -3.83 3.24 8.98
N SER A 59 -4.69 4.17 9.40
CA SER A 59 -5.71 4.78 8.54
C SER A 59 -5.09 5.62 7.42
N ALA A 60 -4.08 6.43 7.74
CA ALA A 60 -3.38 7.24 6.75
C ALA A 60 -2.60 6.39 5.73
N ALA A 61 -1.91 5.35 6.20
CA ALA A 61 -1.20 4.42 5.33
C ALA A 61 -2.16 3.68 4.39
N GLU A 62 -3.28 3.13 4.91
CA GLU A 62 -4.30 2.47 4.09
C GLU A 62 -4.84 3.44 3.03
N ALA A 63 -5.19 4.68 3.41
CA ALA A 63 -5.70 5.68 2.49
C ALA A 63 -4.71 6.02 1.37
N VAL A 64 -3.42 6.16 1.68
CA VAL A 64 -2.38 6.40 0.67
C VAL A 64 -2.23 5.20 -0.26
N LEU A 65 -2.18 3.97 0.26
CA LEU A 65 -2.05 2.76 -0.56
C LEU A 65 -3.22 2.61 -1.54
N LEU A 66 -4.44 2.91 -1.11
CA LEU A 66 -5.65 2.81 -1.94
C LEU A 66 -5.70 3.82 -3.09
N ARG A 67 -4.94 4.92 -3.02
CA ARG A 67 -4.82 5.89 -4.13
C ARG A 67 -3.98 5.37 -5.29
N HIS A 68 -3.16 4.35 -5.03
CA HIS A 68 -2.27 3.75 -6.03
C HIS A 68 -2.82 2.38 -6.42
N ARG A 69 -3.17 2.20 -7.70
CA ARG A 69 -3.61 0.89 -8.20
C ARG A 69 -2.57 -0.19 -7.90
N ASP A 70 -3.00 -1.31 -7.34
CA ASP A 70 -2.15 -2.42 -6.86
C ASP A 70 -1.08 -1.99 -5.83
N GLY A 71 -1.24 -0.81 -5.19
CA GLY A 71 -0.25 -0.23 -4.28
C GLY A 71 0.07 -1.09 -3.07
N ALA A 72 -0.94 -1.75 -2.48
CA ALA A 72 -0.74 -2.67 -1.36
C ALA A 72 0.08 -3.88 -1.77
N ASP A 73 -0.21 -4.50 -2.92
CA ASP A 73 0.54 -5.65 -3.44
C ASP A 73 2.00 -5.31 -3.76
N VAL A 74 2.25 -4.11 -4.31
CA VAL A 74 3.60 -3.63 -4.63
C VAL A 74 4.43 -3.44 -3.37
N VAL A 75 3.86 -2.81 -2.34
CA VAL A 75 4.55 -2.59 -1.06
C VAL A 75 4.75 -3.91 -0.32
N LEU A 76 3.73 -4.77 -0.25
CA LEU A 76 3.80 -6.08 0.41
C LEU A 76 4.89 -6.96 -0.22
N SER A 77 4.93 -7.05 -1.55
CA SER A 77 5.94 -7.84 -2.27
C SER A 77 7.36 -7.28 -2.05
N SER A 78 7.51 -5.96 -2.02
CA SER A 78 8.82 -5.32 -1.84
C SER A 78 9.35 -5.52 -0.42
N LEU A 79 8.47 -5.47 0.58
CA LEU A 79 8.78 -5.82 1.96
C LEU A 79 9.17 -7.30 2.10
N ALA A 80 8.38 -8.21 1.52
CA ALA A 80 8.64 -9.65 1.59
C ALA A 80 9.97 -10.05 0.95
N LEU A 81 10.38 -9.36 -0.13
CA LEU A 81 11.67 -9.57 -0.79
C LEU A 81 12.83 -8.80 -0.12
N GLY A 82 12.55 -7.94 0.86
CA GLY A 82 13.55 -7.08 1.49
C GLY A 82 14.16 -6.03 0.55
N LEU A 83 13.46 -5.65 -0.51
CA LEU A 83 13.96 -4.76 -1.56
C LEU A 83 13.49 -3.31 -1.40
N GLY A 84 12.41 -3.07 -0.65
CA GLY A 84 11.83 -1.73 -0.43
C GLY A 84 10.73 -1.74 0.62
N GLY A 85 10.21 -0.56 0.97
CA GLY A 85 9.13 -0.38 1.93
C GLY A 85 9.54 -0.44 3.41
N SER A 86 10.84 -0.58 3.71
CA SER A 86 11.36 -0.69 5.08
C SER A 86 11.05 0.53 5.95
N ALA A 87 10.90 1.72 5.35
CA ALA A 87 10.47 2.92 6.05
C ALA A 87 9.06 2.76 6.64
N LEU A 88 8.13 2.13 5.90
CA LEU A 88 6.78 1.87 6.41
C LEU A 88 6.83 0.91 7.59
N HIS A 89 7.63 -0.16 7.50
CA HIS A 89 7.85 -1.07 8.61
C HIS A 89 8.38 -0.35 9.85
N ARG A 90 9.40 0.49 9.67
CA ARG A 90 9.97 1.29 10.76
C ARG A 90 8.92 2.17 11.42
N MET A 91 8.11 2.90 10.65
CA MET A 91 7.05 3.76 11.21
C MET A 91 6.08 2.98 12.10
N PHE A 92 5.63 1.81 11.66
CA PHE A 92 4.72 0.98 12.45
C PHE A 92 5.35 0.45 13.74
N VAL A 93 6.60 -0.02 13.66
CA VAL A 93 7.34 -0.52 14.83
C VAL A 93 7.67 0.59 15.83
N GLU A 94 7.99 1.80 15.36
CA GLU A 94 8.32 2.94 16.21
C GLU A 94 7.09 3.59 16.87
N THR A 95 5.92 3.51 16.23
CA THR A 95 4.66 4.07 16.75
C THR A 95 3.95 3.12 17.72
N ALA A 96 4.16 1.80 17.55
CA ALA A 96 3.50 0.80 18.38
C ALA A 96 4.15 0.66 19.78
N PRO A 97 3.41 0.18 20.80
CA PRO A 97 3.96 -0.07 22.14
C PRO A 97 5.13 -1.07 22.17
N ASP A 98 5.14 -2.00 21.22
CA ASP A 98 6.19 -2.99 21.04
C ASP A 98 6.35 -3.34 19.55
N PRO A 99 7.54 -3.81 19.10
CA PRO A 99 7.75 -4.14 17.69
C PRO A 99 6.78 -5.19 17.14
N GLY A 100 6.40 -6.19 17.94
CA GLY A 100 5.52 -7.28 17.50
C GLY A 100 4.07 -6.82 17.30
N SER A 101 3.58 -5.82 18.05
CA SER A 101 2.28 -5.20 17.76
C SER A 101 2.34 -4.31 16.52
N GLY A 102 3.44 -3.59 16.28
CA GLY A 102 3.66 -2.82 15.07
C GLY A 102 3.67 -3.68 13.80
N GLU A 103 4.41 -4.80 13.81
CA GLU A 103 4.45 -5.77 12.71
C GLU A 103 3.07 -6.37 12.40
N ARG A 104 2.30 -6.73 13.44
CA ARG A 104 0.92 -7.25 13.27
C ARG A 104 -0.02 -6.21 12.70
N ALA A 105 0.06 -4.96 13.17
CA ALA A 105 -0.75 -3.86 12.65
C ALA A 105 -0.42 -3.60 11.17
N LEU A 106 0.87 -3.57 10.83
CA LEU A 106 1.34 -3.43 9.44
C LEU A 106 0.81 -4.56 8.55
N ALA A 107 0.98 -5.81 8.97
CA ALA A 107 0.54 -6.98 8.22
C ALA A 107 -0.99 -6.99 8.04
N GLY A 108 -1.74 -6.65 9.09
CA GLY A 108 -3.19 -6.52 9.04
C GLY A 108 -3.64 -5.42 8.08
N MET A 109 -3.00 -4.25 8.12
CA MET A 109 -3.29 -3.12 7.23
C MET A 109 -2.99 -3.46 5.77
N LEU A 110 -1.80 -4.00 5.48
CA LEU A 110 -1.42 -4.40 4.12
C LEU A 110 -2.34 -5.48 3.55
N GLY A 111 -2.64 -6.51 4.35
CA GLY A 111 -3.57 -7.57 3.96
C GLY A 111 -4.97 -7.01 3.72
N ALA A 112 -5.42 -6.08 4.55
CA ALA A 112 -6.71 -5.45 4.38
C ALA A 112 -6.77 -4.62 3.09
N ALA A 113 -5.76 -3.79 2.82
CA ALA A 113 -5.67 -2.99 1.62
C ALA A 113 -5.58 -3.84 0.33
N ALA A 114 -4.79 -4.93 0.35
CA ALA A 114 -4.66 -5.85 -0.77
C ALA A 114 -6.00 -6.49 -1.16
N LEU A 115 -6.75 -7.01 -0.18
CA LEU A 115 -8.07 -7.60 -0.41
C LEU A 115 -9.05 -6.59 -1.04
N ARG A 116 -9.03 -5.32 -0.58
CA ARG A 116 -9.86 -4.25 -1.16
C ARG A 116 -9.52 -4.00 -2.62
N GLN A 117 -8.24 -3.83 -2.93
CA GLN A 117 -7.79 -3.56 -4.29
C GLN A 117 -8.08 -4.72 -5.24
N GLN A 118 -7.87 -5.96 -4.80
CA GLN A 118 -8.20 -7.15 -5.59
C GLN A 118 -9.71 -7.24 -5.87
N ARG A 119 -10.55 -6.95 -4.87
CA ARG A 119 -12.01 -6.94 -5.04
C ARG A 119 -12.47 -5.83 -5.99
N GLU A 120 -11.93 -4.62 -5.86
CA GLU A 120 -12.20 -3.49 -6.77
C GLU A 120 -11.76 -3.80 -8.20
N GLN A 121 -10.59 -4.42 -8.37
CA GLN A 121 -10.11 -4.85 -9.68
C GLN A 121 -11.00 -5.93 -10.31
N ALA A 122 -11.41 -6.93 -9.54
CA ALA A 122 -12.31 -7.98 -10.02
C ALA A 122 -13.67 -7.40 -10.43
N ALA A 123 -14.23 -6.47 -9.66
CA ALA A 123 -15.46 -5.75 -10.01
C ALA A 123 -15.29 -4.96 -11.32
N ALA A 124 -14.18 -4.24 -11.50
CA ALA A 124 -13.90 -3.49 -12.72
C ALA A 124 -13.76 -4.38 -13.98
N LEU A 125 -13.44 -5.66 -13.79
CA LEU A 125 -13.40 -6.66 -14.85
C LEU A 125 -14.75 -7.38 -15.07
N GLY A 126 -15.81 -6.99 -14.36
CA GLY A 126 -17.14 -7.58 -14.48
C GLY A 126 -17.27 -8.97 -13.83
N VAL A 127 -16.35 -9.34 -12.94
CA VAL A 127 -16.44 -10.60 -12.20
C VAL A 127 -17.59 -10.52 -11.19
N GLU A 128 -18.46 -11.53 -11.17
CA GLU A 128 -19.50 -11.66 -10.15
C GLU A 128 -18.87 -11.91 -8.78
N LEU A 129 -19.10 -11.00 -7.82
CA LEU A 129 -18.45 -11.05 -6.51
C LEU A 129 -19.35 -11.68 -5.45
N GLY A 130 -18.80 -12.62 -4.69
CA GLY A 130 -19.42 -13.12 -3.46
C GLY A 130 -19.41 -12.10 -2.30
N PRO A 131 -19.89 -12.47 -1.10
CA PRO A 131 -19.91 -11.60 0.07
C PRO A 131 -18.55 -10.96 0.37
N ASP A 132 -18.56 -9.70 0.83
CA ASP A 132 -17.34 -9.01 1.23
C ASP A 132 -16.86 -9.52 2.59
N CYS A 133 -15.74 -10.24 2.61
CA CYS A 133 -15.14 -10.77 3.84
C CYS A 133 -14.66 -9.67 4.80
N GLN A 134 -14.55 -8.43 4.33
CA GLN A 134 -14.16 -7.27 5.14
C GLN A 134 -15.35 -6.41 5.55
N ALA A 135 -16.59 -6.85 5.31
CA ALA A 135 -17.79 -6.06 5.60
C ALA A 135 -17.85 -5.55 7.05
N HIS A 136 -17.45 -6.36 8.02
CA HIS A 136 -17.42 -5.96 9.44
C HIS A 136 -16.41 -4.84 9.71
N ALA A 137 -15.19 -4.96 9.19
CA ALA A 137 -14.15 -3.96 9.35
C ALA A 137 -14.54 -2.62 8.70
N ARG A 138 -15.25 -2.66 7.56
CA ARG A 138 -15.74 -1.45 6.88
C ARG A 138 -16.84 -0.74 7.67
N ARG A 139 -17.81 -1.50 8.22
CA ARG A 139 -18.88 -0.92 9.05
C ARG A 139 -18.33 -0.23 10.29
N GLY A 140 -17.42 -0.90 11.01
CA GLY A 140 -16.80 -0.32 12.21
C GLY A 140 -16.08 1.01 11.93
N ARG A 141 -15.37 1.12 10.79
CA ARG A 141 -14.71 2.38 10.39
C ARG A 141 -15.69 3.48 10.00
N SER A 142 -16.78 3.16 9.29
CA SER A 142 -17.82 4.15 8.96
C SER A 142 -18.48 4.71 10.21
N ASP A 143 -18.85 3.85 11.16
CA ASP A 143 -19.50 4.24 12.41
C ASP A 143 -18.56 5.08 13.29
N GLN A 144 -17.26 4.80 13.27
CA GLN A 144 -16.24 5.55 14.01
C GLN A 144 -15.97 6.92 13.36
N ALA A 145 -15.92 6.99 12.03
CA ALA A 145 -15.78 8.24 11.28
C ALA A 145 -16.99 9.17 11.50
N GLU A 146 -18.20 8.63 11.55
CA GLU A 146 -19.42 9.40 11.82
C GLU A 146 -19.47 9.96 13.25
N ARG A 147 -18.88 9.24 14.22
CA ARG A 147 -18.74 9.71 15.61
C ARG A 147 -17.64 10.75 15.82
N ALA A 148 -16.62 10.78 14.95
CA ALA A 148 -15.49 11.70 15.04
C ALA A 148 -15.72 13.03 14.30
N ALA A 149 -16.81 13.16 13.53
CA ALA A 149 -17.17 14.41 12.87
C ALA A 149 -17.66 15.45 13.90
N PRO A 150 -17.09 16.67 13.96
CA PRO A 150 -17.60 17.72 14.83
C PRO A 150 -18.97 18.19 14.33
N GLY A 151 -19.95 18.22 15.24
CA GLY A 151 -21.28 18.80 15.01
C GLY A 151 -21.28 20.32 15.05
#